data_AF-A0A9P0DW04-F1
#
_entry.id   AF-A0A9P0DW04-F1
#
_cell.length_a   1.000
_cell.length_b   1.000
_cell.length_c   1.000
_cell.angle_alpha   90.00
_cell.angle_beta   90.00
_cell.angle_gamma   90.00
#
_symmetry.space_group_name_H-M   'P 1'
#
loop_
_entity.id
_entity.type
_entity.pdbx_description
1 polymer ?
#
loop_
_entity_poly.entity_id
_entity_poly.type
_entity_poly.pdbx_seq_one_letter_code
_entity_poly.pdbx_strand_id
1 'polypeptide(L)'
;MECSQARTAQERGEVMSRAAWAVAVAALVALADPGAARRSVTVLPEDARPGFTVRRLRPALSHLSYSLVSTPVAQYFAVLEDGIVMTTADLAPLLNLPVNLGVLEETPNTTSTHSLHMYVLERRDMLRFSDSVIEGAKIKENAPPGTRVSLPPIKLEGKGTGGPIKYTIISGDHGAFEILKNETLGLVTTRPLDREHRPSYRLGLQASDARGIDRANVKLFVEVEDVNDNSPQFDDKVYRFSLGKINGTEWQRFAKLGKVHATDADGDKVAYRLATHTSMAIIVPQTGEILLTGDPALNTEYQLTVIAHDLRVPSRESKPSRVFLEFNEEEENSIHRIEKRRVTRAVRPTKRIEFTESDGEQEGKIVFQLEKETERETFKIRDENPWVAVEPNGAVRVKKKWDYEELGPEKTIDFWVTITNAGVGGGLEQDVPFSGSRRMECGYETDTTRLNDSS
;
A
#
# COMPACT_ATOMS: atom_id res chain seq x y z
N MET A 1 59.00 -48.25 -60.65
CA MET A 1 59.99 -47.37 -61.30
C MET A 1 59.22 -46.11 -61.66
N GLU A 2 59.26 -45.07 -60.80
CA GLU A 2 60.29 -44.01 -60.82
C GLU A 2 60.27 -43.22 -62.15
N CYS A 3 60.43 -41.91 -62.23
CA CYS A 3 60.51 -40.78 -61.30
C CYS A 3 60.60 -39.52 -62.19
N SER A 4 60.43 -38.35 -61.58
CA SER A 4 61.05 -37.07 -61.95
C SER A 4 60.38 -36.13 -62.96
N GLN A 5 59.98 -34.97 -62.42
CA GLN A 5 60.40 -33.59 -62.78
C GLN A 5 60.12 -33.08 -64.20
N ALA A 6 59.95 -31.80 -64.49
CA ALA A 6 59.60 -30.56 -63.79
C ALA A 6 59.67 -29.46 -64.89
N ARG A 7 58.89 -28.38 -64.73
CA ARG A 7 59.08 -27.04 -65.34
C ARG A 7 58.85 -26.91 -66.86
N THR A 8 57.80 -26.19 -67.23
CA THR A 8 57.87 -24.84 -67.84
C THR A 8 56.47 -24.38 -68.26
N ALA A 9 55.92 -23.38 -67.58
CA ALA A 9 54.93 -22.44 -68.11
C ALA A 9 54.82 -21.27 -67.12
N GLN A 10 55.72 -20.31 -67.30
CA GLN A 10 55.71 -19.02 -66.64
C GLN A 10 54.94 -18.03 -67.53
N GLU A 11 54.20 -17.14 -66.86
CA GLU A 11 53.67 -15.84 -67.34
C GLU A 11 52.39 -15.82 -68.19
N ARG A 12 51.26 -15.57 -67.50
CA ARG A 12 50.51 -14.29 -67.57
C ARG A 12 49.36 -14.32 -66.55
N GLY A 13 49.66 -13.87 -65.33
CA GLY A 13 48.65 -13.59 -64.31
C GLY A 13 48.33 -12.10 -64.29
N GLU A 14 47.15 -11.73 -64.80
CA GLU A 14 46.57 -10.40 -64.58
C GLU A 14 46.15 -10.29 -63.10
N VAL A 15 46.87 -9.46 -62.35
CA VAL A 15 46.55 -9.15 -60.96
C VAL A 15 45.42 -8.13 -60.93
N MET A 16 44.19 -8.60 -60.73
CA MET A 16 43.06 -7.74 -60.37
C MET A 16 43.32 -7.10 -59.00
N SER A 17 43.31 -5.76 -58.96
CA SER A 17 43.55 -4.97 -57.74
C SER A 17 42.52 -5.27 -56.65
N ARG A 18 42.97 -5.24 -55.37
CA ARG A 18 42.14 -5.40 -54.16
C ARG A 18 40.95 -4.42 -54.12
N ALA A 19 41.02 -3.30 -54.84
CA ALA A 19 39.92 -2.35 -54.98
C ALA A 19 38.75 -2.91 -55.81
N ALA A 20 39.01 -3.73 -56.84
CA ALA A 20 37.97 -4.32 -57.67
C ALA A 20 37.18 -5.43 -56.94
N TRP A 21 37.83 -6.13 -56.00
CA TRP A 21 37.17 -7.11 -55.12
C TRP A 21 36.32 -6.43 -54.03
N ALA A 22 36.75 -5.28 -53.49
CA ALA A 22 35.98 -4.53 -52.50
C ALA A 22 34.67 -3.95 -53.07
N VAL A 23 34.68 -3.49 -54.33
CA VAL A 23 33.48 -2.98 -55.01
C VAL A 23 32.50 -4.11 -55.37
N ALA A 24 33.00 -5.28 -55.76
CA ALA A 24 32.15 -6.43 -56.09
C ALA A 24 31.47 -7.05 -54.85
N VAL A 25 32.12 -7.04 -53.68
CA VAL A 25 31.53 -7.50 -52.41
C VAL A 25 30.54 -6.46 -51.85
N ALA A 26 30.80 -5.16 -52.02
CA ALA A 26 29.87 -4.11 -51.62
C ALA A 26 28.55 -4.12 -52.40
N ALA A 27 28.57 -4.56 -53.67
CA ALA A 27 27.36 -4.69 -54.49
C ALA A 27 26.51 -5.95 -54.15
N LEU A 28 27.11 -6.98 -53.55
CA LEU A 28 26.43 -8.25 -53.22
C LEU A 28 25.85 -8.30 -51.79
N VAL A 29 26.33 -7.45 -50.87
CA VAL A 29 25.78 -7.34 -49.51
C VAL A 29 24.47 -6.52 -49.46
N ALA A 30 24.08 -5.87 -50.56
CA ALA A 30 22.82 -5.11 -50.63
C ALA A 30 21.54 -5.97 -50.80
N LEU A 31 21.64 -7.29 -51.03
CA LEU A 31 20.47 -8.11 -51.43
C LEU A 31 20.20 -9.41 -50.66
N ALA A 32 20.85 -9.67 -49.52
CA ALA A 32 20.52 -10.85 -48.72
C ALA A 32 20.53 -10.54 -47.22
N ASP A 33 19.40 -10.04 -46.72
CA ASP A 33 19.08 -10.16 -45.29
C ASP A 33 17.60 -10.56 -45.14
N PRO A 34 17.31 -11.84 -44.84
CA PRO A 34 15.95 -12.34 -44.63
C PRO A 34 15.39 -12.02 -43.23
N GLY A 35 16.14 -11.30 -42.39
CA GLY A 35 15.72 -10.89 -41.04
C GLY A 35 15.13 -9.49 -41.00
N ALA A 36 14.00 -9.24 -41.66
CA ALA A 36 13.27 -7.96 -41.58
C ALA A 36 12.55 -7.78 -40.23
N ALA A 37 13.29 -7.84 -39.12
CA ALA A 37 12.88 -7.21 -37.89
C ALA A 37 12.89 -5.69 -38.12
N ARG A 38 11.71 -5.10 -38.26
CA ARG A 38 11.37 -3.67 -38.40
C ARG A 38 12.58 -2.73 -38.18
N ARG A 39 13.37 -2.48 -39.24
CA ARG A 39 14.57 -1.63 -39.21
C ARG A 39 14.19 -0.26 -38.61
N SER A 40 14.78 0.12 -37.49
CA SER A 40 14.52 1.41 -36.85
C SER A 40 15.19 2.52 -37.66
N VAL A 41 14.38 3.35 -38.33
CA VAL A 41 14.86 4.54 -39.02
C VAL A 41 14.93 5.68 -38.02
N THR A 42 16.07 6.36 -37.94
CA THR A 42 16.23 7.56 -37.12
C THR A 42 15.87 8.79 -37.96
N VAL A 43 14.92 9.59 -37.50
CA VAL A 43 14.57 10.86 -38.16
C VAL A 43 15.48 11.96 -37.63
N LEU A 44 16.12 12.69 -38.55
CA LEU A 44 16.97 13.83 -38.23
C LEU A 44 16.31 15.13 -38.69
N PRO A 45 16.35 16.20 -37.88
CA PRO A 45 15.91 17.50 -38.35
C PRO A 45 16.94 18.09 -39.31
N GLU A 46 16.47 18.68 -40.41
CA GLU A 46 17.28 19.36 -41.42
C GLU A 46 18.17 20.47 -40.82
N ASP A 47 17.62 21.22 -39.86
CA ASP A 47 18.30 22.33 -39.18
C ASP A 47 19.28 21.87 -38.08
N ALA A 48 19.65 20.59 -38.06
CA ALA A 48 20.65 20.05 -37.14
C ALA A 48 22.02 20.69 -37.38
N ARG A 49 22.49 21.46 -36.40
CA ARG A 49 23.82 22.09 -36.44
C ARG A 49 24.94 21.04 -36.36
N PRO A 50 26.13 21.31 -36.91
CA PRO A 50 27.33 20.52 -36.63
C PRO A 50 27.51 20.37 -35.12
N GLY A 51 27.75 19.14 -34.66
CA GLY A 51 27.70 18.84 -33.22
C GLY A 51 26.53 17.96 -32.81
N PHE A 52 25.45 17.90 -33.60
CA PHE A 52 24.22 17.20 -33.22
C PHE A 52 24.47 15.69 -33.12
N THR A 53 24.19 15.11 -31.94
CA THR A 53 24.34 13.67 -31.72
C THR A 53 23.22 12.90 -32.40
N VAL A 54 23.60 12.07 -33.38
CA VAL A 54 22.70 11.21 -34.15
C VAL A 54 22.41 9.92 -33.41
N ARG A 55 23.46 9.22 -32.98
CA ARG A 55 23.36 7.95 -32.27
C ARG A 55 24.63 7.69 -31.47
N ARG A 56 24.46 7.08 -30.31
CA ARG A 56 25.58 6.53 -29.54
C ARG A 56 25.67 5.03 -29.79
N LEU A 57 26.78 4.59 -30.36
CA LEU A 57 27.14 3.17 -30.44
C LEU A 57 27.62 2.70 -29.06
N ARG A 58 27.90 1.39 -28.90
CA ARG A 58 28.30 0.86 -27.59
C ARG A 58 29.54 1.62 -27.07
N PRO A 59 29.58 1.95 -25.77
CA PRO A 59 30.72 2.65 -25.20
C PRO A 59 32.00 1.84 -25.47
N ALA A 60 33.01 2.51 -26.01
CA ALA A 60 34.28 1.88 -26.35
C ALA A 60 34.89 1.25 -25.09
N LEU A 61 35.12 -0.07 -25.14
CA LEU A 61 36.07 -0.74 -24.26
C LEU A 61 37.49 -0.32 -24.70
N SER A 62 38.50 -0.51 -23.85
CA SER A 62 39.88 -0.26 -24.24
C SER A 62 40.23 -1.06 -25.51
N HIS A 63 40.82 -0.38 -26.51
CA HIS A 63 41.20 -0.91 -27.85
C HIS A 63 40.10 -1.02 -28.91
N LEU A 64 38.95 -0.36 -28.75
CA LEU A 64 37.95 -0.22 -29.81
C LEU A 64 38.26 1.01 -30.70
N SER A 65 38.24 0.86 -32.03
CA SER A 65 38.26 1.98 -32.97
C SER A 65 37.00 1.98 -33.85
N TYR A 66 36.47 3.17 -34.10
CA TYR A 66 35.33 3.39 -34.98
C TYR A 66 35.75 4.18 -36.21
N SER A 67 35.26 3.78 -37.38
CA SER A 67 35.46 4.51 -38.63
C SER A 67 34.20 4.52 -39.49
N LEU A 68 34.00 5.56 -40.29
CA LEU A 68 32.89 5.64 -41.22
C LEU A 68 33.24 4.92 -42.52
N VAL A 69 32.29 4.15 -43.04
CA VAL A 69 32.41 3.59 -44.39
C VAL A 69 32.31 4.74 -45.39
N SER A 70 33.32 4.88 -46.24
CA SER A 70 33.39 5.96 -47.23
C SER A 70 32.22 5.89 -48.20
N THR A 71 31.32 6.87 -48.07
CA THR A 71 30.14 7.05 -48.92
C THR A 71 29.95 8.55 -49.17
N PRO A 72 29.23 8.97 -50.23
CA PRO A 72 28.97 10.39 -50.47
C PRO A 72 28.28 11.10 -49.30
N VAL A 73 27.50 10.37 -48.49
CA VAL A 73 26.82 10.90 -47.31
C VAL A 73 27.71 10.95 -46.07
N ALA A 74 28.84 10.23 -46.05
CA ALA A 74 29.75 10.22 -44.90
C ALA A 74 30.34 11.60 -44.59
N GLN A 75 30.43 12.50 -45.59
CA GLN A 75 30.94 13.87 -45.41
C GLN A 75 30.12 14.74 -44.44
N TYR A 76 28.85 14.38 -44.20
CA TYR A 76 27.94 15.10 -43.31
C TYR A 76 28.01 14.61 -41.85
N PHE A 77 28.78 13.57 -41.58
CA PHE A 77 28.87 12.93 -40.27
C PHE A 77 30.31 12.69 -39.83
N ALA A 78 30.50 12.55 -38.52
CA ALA A 78 31.71 12.01 -37.92
C ALA A 78 31.33 10.96 -36.88
N VAL A 79 32.23 10.01 -36.65
CA VAL A 79 32.19 9.10 -35.50
C VAL A 79 33.35 9.44 -34.59
N LEU A 80 33.07 9.64 -33.31
CA LEU A 80 34.07 9.87 -32.27
C LEU A 80 34.62 8.55 -31.75
N GLU A 81 35.78 8.60 -31.09
CA GLU A 81 36.43 7.43 -30.48
C GLU A 81 35.54 6.72 -29.46
N ASP A 82 34.65 7.46 -28.78
CA ASP A 82 33.71 6.93 -27.80
C ASP A 82 32.44 6.31 -28.41
N GLY A 83 32.38 6.23 -29.75
CA GLY A 83 31.28 5.63 -30.50
C GLY A 83 30.09 6.57 -30.75
N ILE A 84 30.22 7.86 -30.46
CA ILE A 84 29.18 8.84 -30.79
C ILE A 84 29.25 9.21 -32.27
N VAL A 85 28.14 9.04 -32.99
CA VAL A 85 27.95 9.56 -34.34
C VAL A 85 27.27 10.92 -34.26
N MET A 86 27.84 11.91 -34.91
CA MET A 86 27.39 13.30 -34.89
C MET A 86 27.40 13.93 -36.28
N THR A 87 26.63 15.00 -36.46
CA THR A 87 26.66 15.81 -37.69
C THR A 87 27.90 16.71 -37.74
N THR A 88 28.45 16.90 -38.93
CA THR A 88 29.61 17.79 -39.17
C THR A 88 29.31 18.92 -40.16
N ALA A 89 28.22 18.81 -40.92
CA ALA A 89 27.82 19.77 -41.94
C ALA A 89 26.31 19.98 -41.96
N ASP A 90 25.87 20.96 -42.76
CA ASP A 90 24.46 21.24 -43.02
C ASP A 90 23.77 20.06 -43.72
N LEU A 91 22.61 19.63 -43.20
CA LEU A 91 21.84 18.50 -43.72
C LEU A 91 20.82 18.89 -44.78
N ALA A 92 20.68 20.17 -45.13
CA ALA A 92 19.76 20.62 -46.19
C ALA A 92 19.87 19.82 -47.52
N PRO A 93 21.06 19.44 -48.02
CA PRO A 93 21.18 18.61 -49.23
C PRO A 93 20.58 17.20 -49.10
N LEU A 94 20.34 16.74 -47.87
CA LEU A 94 19.80 15.42 -47.54
C LEU A 94 18.29 15.46 -47.22
N LEU A 95 17.65 16.63 -47.31
CA LEU A 95 16.24 16.82 -46.97
C LEU A 95 15.33 15.87 -47.77
N ASN A 96 14.43 15.18 -47.07
CA ASN A 96 13.50 14.20 -47.61
C ASN A 96 14.16 12.99 -48.30
N LEU A 97 15.43 12.71 -48.00
CA LEU A 97 16.16 11.57 -48.53
C LEU A 97 16.47 10.53 -47.44
N PRO A 98 16.39 9.22 -47.77
CA PRO A 98 16.91 8.18 -46.90
C PRO A 98 18.45 8.22 -46.91
N VAL A 99 19.04 8.20 -45.71
CA VAL A 99 20.50 8.22 -45.52
C VAL A 99 20.91 6.90 -44.88
N ASN A 100 21.77 6.15 -45.57
CA ASN A 100 22.34 4.91 -45.07
C ASN A 100 23.82 5.13 -44.77
N LEU A 101 24.19 5.12 -43.49
CA LEU A 101 25.57 5.31 -43.04
C LEU A 101 26.09 4.02 -42.41
N GLY A 102 27.16 3.48 -42.97
CA GLY A 102 27.89 2.36 -42.38
C GLY A 102 28.95 2.86 -41.39
N VAL A 103 28.98 2.30 -40.20
CA VAL A 103 30.05 2.53 -39.21
C VAL A 103 30.75 1.21 -38.95
N LEU A 104 32.05 1.17 -39.18
CA LEU A 104 32.90 0.03 -38.89
C LEU A 104 33.39 0.13 -37.44
N GLU A 105 33.21 -0.96 -36.70
CA GLU A 105 33.77 -1.19 -35.38
C GLU A 105 34.92 -2.17 -35.54
N GLU A 106 36.13 -1.74 -35.19
CA GLU A 106 37.35 -2.53 -35.26
C GLU A 106 37.87 -2.79 -33.85
N THR A 107 38.08 -4.08 -33.56
CA THR A 107 38.85 -4.54 -32.41
C THR A 107 40.08 -5.27 -32.91
N PRO A 108 41.08 -5.58 -32.06
CA PRO A 108 42.25 -6.34 -32.47
C PRO A 108 41.91 -7.71 -33.09
N ASN A 109 40.74 -8.27 -32.78
CA ASN A 109 40.36 -9.64 -33.15
C ASN A 109 39.19 -9.71 -34.14
N THR A 110 38.33 -8.70 -34.21
CA THR A 110 37.10 -8.74 -35.00
C THR A 110 36.73 -7.37 -35.59
N THR A 111 36.07 -7.40 -36.74
CA THR A 111 35.42 -6.26 -37.37
C THR A 111 33.91 -6.46 -37.39
N SER A 112 33.16 -5.46 -36.96
CA SER A 112 31.70 -5.45 -36.96
C SER A 112 31.19 -4.22 -37.70
N THR A 113 30.12 -4.34 -38.49
CA THR A 113 29.55 -3.22 -39.24
C THR A 113 28.18 -2.85 -38.68
N HIS A 114 28.02 -1.59 -38.29
CA HIS A 114 26.75 -1.00 -37.88
C HIS A 114 26.15 -0.21 -39.03
N SER A 115 24.95 -0.60 -39.47
CA SER A 115 24.19 0.19 -40.46
C SER A 115 23.24 1.14 -39.74
N LEU A 116 23.37 2.44 -40.03
CA LEU A 116 22.46 3.49 -39.58
C LEU A 116 21.53 3.86 -40.73
N HIS A 117 20.24 3.60 -40.54
CA HIS A 117 19.19 4.06 -41.44
C HIS A 117 18.59 5.34 -40.88
N MET A 118 18.68 6.42 -41.63
CA MET A 118 18.22 7.74 -41.22
C MET A 118 17.33 8.36 -42.31
N TYR A 119 16.56 9.35 -41.92
CA TYR A 119 15.75 10.15 -42.84
C TYR A 119 15.75 11.59 -42.37
N VAL A 120 16.09 12.54 -43.24
CA VAL A 120 16.14 13.96 -42.87
C VAL A 120 14.79 14.61 -43.21
N LEU A 121 14.18 15.27 -42.23
CA LEU A 121 12.92 16.01 -42.37
C LEU A 121 13.10 17.45 -41.91
N GLU A 122 12.28 18.35 -42.46
CA GLU A 122 12.12 19.68 -41.88
C GLU A 122 11.59 19.53 -40.44
N ARG A 123 12.12 20.30 -39.49
CA ARG A 123 11.69 20.21 -38.07
C ARG A 123 10.18 20.39 -37.90
N ARG A 124 9.57 21.29 -38.67
CA ARG A 124 8.13 21.56 -38.64
C ARG A 124 7.29 20.39 -39.17
N ASP A 125 7.89 19.51 -39.97
CA ASP A 125 7.23 18.36 -40.55
C ASP A 125 7.36 17.13 -39.65
N MET A 126 8.31 17.09 -38.72
CA MET A 126 8.47 16.00 -37.76
C MET A 126 7.25 15.85 -36.84
N LEU A 127 6.77 14.62 -36.68
CA LEU A 127 5.64 14.29 -35.83
C LEU A 127 5.97 14.57 -34.37
N ARG A 128 5.11 15.36 -33.72
CA ARG A 128 5.24 15.66 -32.29
C ARG A 128 3.88 15.93 -31.67
N PHE A 129 3.60 15.30 -30.54
CA PHE A 129 2.45 15.69 -29.72
C PHE A 129 2.78 16.97 -28.95
N SER A 130 1.83 17.91 -28.92
CA SER A 130 1.99 19.13 -28.13
C SER A 130 2.09 18.81 -26.64
N ASP A 131 1.33 17.80 -26.18
CA ASP A 131 1.32 17.31 -24.80
C ASP A 131 1.96 15.93 -24.68
N SER A 132 2.66 15.68 -23.58
CA SER A 132 3.26 14.37 -23.28
C SER A 132 2.29 13.40 -22.60
N VAL A 133 1.25 13.94 -21.96
CA VAL A 133 0.16 13.21 -21.30
C VAL A 133 -1.15 13.90 -21.66
N ILE A 134 -2.12 13.11 -22.07
CA ILE A 134 -3.47 13.56 -22.44
C ILE A 134 -4.43 13.01 -21.38
N GLU A 135 -5.17 13.91 -20.73
CA GLU A 135 -6.16 13.60 -19.70
C GLU A 135 -7.56 13.99 -20.16
N GLY A 136 -8.59 13.49 -19.46
CA GLY A 136 -9.99 13.82 -19.76
C GLY A 136 -10.64 12.89 -20.79
N ALA A 137 -9.99 11.78 -21.17
CA ALA A 137 -10.67 10.73 -21.90
C ALA A 137 -11.54 9.90 -20.96
N LYS A 138 -12.79 9.63 -21.36
CA LYS A 138 -13.80 9.01 -20.50
C LYS A 138 -14.61 7.94 -21.23
N ILE A 139 -14.98 6.89 -20.51
CA ILE A 139 -15.86 5.83 -21.00
C ILE A 139 -16.68 5.28 -19.85
N LYS A 140 -17.99 5.11 -20.03
CA LYS A 140 -18.83 4.43 -19.04
C LYS A 140 -18.48 2.95 -18.97
N GLU A 141 -18.41 2.42 -17.76
CA GLU A 141 -18.36 0.98 -17.57
C GLU A 141 -19.62 0.28 -18.09
N ASN A 142 -19.58 -1.05 -18.18
CA ASN A 142 -20.64 -1.89 -18.73
C ASN A 142 -21.06 -1.58 -20.18
N ALA A 143 -20.44 -0.59 -20.81
CA ALA A 143 -20.69 -0.25 -22.21
C ALA A 143 -20.36 -1.46 -23.11
N PRO A 144 -21.21 -1.75 -24.11
CA PRO A 144 -20.98 -2.88 -25.00
C PRO A 144 -19.65 -2.72 -25.77
N PRO A 145 -19.05 -3.83 -26.23
CA PRO A 145 -17.92 -3.78 -27.15
C PRO A 145 -18.21 -2.89 -28.36
N GLY A 146 -17.19 -2.16 -28.82
CA GLY A 146 -17.29 -1.20 -29.92
C GLY A 146 -17.77 0.19 -29.50
N THR A 147 -18.01 0.43 -28.21
CA THR A 147 -18.39 1.76 -27.72
C THR A 147 -17.20 2.72 -27.82
N ARG A 148 -17.45 3.93 -28.33
CA ARG A 148 -16.42 4.97 -28.47
C ARG A 148 -16.07 5.57 -27.13
N VAL A 149 -14.77 5.70 -26.88
CA VAL A 149 -14.24 6.49 -25.77
C VAL A 149 -14.38 7.98 -26.13
N SER A 150 -14.90 8.77 -25.20
CA SER A 150 -14.93 10.22 -25.34
C SER A 150 -13.51 10.74 -25.19
N LEU A 151 -12.91 11.25 -26.27
CA LEU A 151 -11.54 11.75 -26.27
C LEU A 151 -11.52 13.29 -26.20
N PRO A 152 -10.59 13.90 -25.44
CA PRO A 152 -10.31 15.33 -25.54
C PRO A 152 -9.64 15.65 -26.89
N PRO A 153 -9.49 16.94 -27.26
CA PRO A 153 -8.73 17.32 -28.44
C PRO A 153 -7.26 16.88 -28.32
N ILE A 154 -6.82 16.00 -29.23
CA ILE A 154 -5.43 15.51 -29.29
C ILE A 154 -4.71 16.24 -30.42
N LYS A 155 -3.75 17.10 -30.06
CA LYS A 155 -2.98 17.88 -31.03
C LYS A 155 -1.67 17.16 -31.39
N LEU A 156 -1.59 16.75 -32.65
CA LEU A 156 -0.38 16.26 -33.30
C LEU A 156 0.11 17.31 -34.28
N GLU A 157 1.35 17.75 -34.11
CA GLU A 157 2.06 18.65 -35.02
C GLU A 157 2.93 17.83 -35.99
N GLY A 158 3.23 18.43 -37.14
CA GLY A 158 3.98 17.78 -38.21
C GLY A 158 3.13 16.89 -39.11
N LYS A 159 3.69 16.54 -40.27
CA LYS A 159 3.07 15.66 -41.28
C LYS A 159 3.92 14.42 -41.58
N GLY A 160 5.04 14.25 -40.87
CA GLY A 160 6.08 13.26 -41.15
C GLY A 160 6.52 13.34 -42.62
N THR A 161 6.59 12.19 -43.27
CA THR A 161 6.86 12.10 -44.72
C THR A 161 5.64 12.38 -45.62
N GLY A 162 4.52 12.85 -45.05
CA GLY A 162 3.25 13.10 -45.73
C GLY A 162 2.29 11.90 -45.72
N GLY A 163 1.08 12.12 -46.23
CA GLY A 163 0.01 11.12 -46.24
C GLY A 163 -0.76 11.02 -44.91
N PRO A 164 -1.67 10.03 -44.79
CA PRO A 164 -2.47 9.86 -43.58
C PRO A 164 -1.62 9.35 -42.41
N ILE A 165 -1.83 9.93 -41.23
CA ILE A 165 -1.22 9.48 -39.98
C ILE A 165 -1.98 8.28 -39.44
N LYS A 166 -1.25 7.23 -39.07
CA LYS A 166 -1.79 6.04 -38.43
C LYS A 166 -1.51 6.06 -36.94
N TYR A 167 -2.55 5.85 -36.14
CA TYR A 167 -2.44 5.70 -34.70
C TYR A 167 -2.49 4.23 -34.31
N THR A 168 -1.66 3.86 -33.33
CA THR A 168 -1.62 2.51 -32.76
C THR A 168 -1.44 2.59 -31.25
N ILE A 169 -2.06 1.65 -30.53
CA ILE A 169 -1.78 1.46 -29.11
C ILE A 169 -0.53 0.60 -28.99
N ILE A 170 0.45 1.07 -28.22
CA ILE A 170 1.74 0.39 -28.02
C ILE A 170 1.88 -0.19 -26.61
N SER A 171 1.03 0.22 -25.66
CA SER A 171 1.03 -0.31 -24.29
C SER A 171 -0.22 0.09 -23.50
N GLY A 172 -0.48 -0.63 -22.40
CA GLY A 172 -1.39 -0.21 -21.32
C GLY A 172 -2.88 -0.48 -21.54
N ASP A 173 -3.27 -1.07 -22.66
CA ASP A 173 -4.66 -1.39 -23.01
C ASP A 173 -5.20 -2.62 -22.29
N HIS A 174 -4.35 -3.59 -21.95
CA HIS A 174 -4.79 -4.87 -21.35
C HIS A 174 -5.90 -5.57 -22.17
N GLY A 175 -5.84 -5.44 -23.50
CA GLY A 175 -6.83 -6.00 -24.42
C GLY A 175 -8.21 -5.35 -24.31
N ALA A 176 -8.34 -4.16 -23.70
CA ALA A 176 -9.61 -3.46 -23.47
C ALA A 176 -9.97 -2.43 -24.55
N PHE A 177 -9.01 -2.03 -25.40
CA PHE A 177 -9.20 -0.96 -26.38
C PHE A 177 -8.61 -1.30 -27.74
N GLU A 178 -9.20 -0.71 -28.79
CA GLU A 178 -8.68 -0.75 -30.15
C GLU A 178 -8.86 0.60 -30.87
N ILE A 179 -8.02 0.83 -31.89
CA ILE A 179 -8.11 2.00 -32.77
C ILE A 179 -8.87 1.61 -34.04
N LEU A 180 -9.93 2.35 -34.36
CA LEU A 180 -10.69 2.21 -35.59
C LEU A 180 -9.82 2.55 -36.80
N LYS A 181 -9.78 1.62 -37.77
CA LYS A 181 -8.88 1.70 -38.94
C LYS A 181 -9.21 2.83 -39.91
N ASN A 182 -10.47 3.28 -39.95
CA ASN A 182 -10.97 4.21 -40.96
C ASN A 182 -11.04 5.66 -40.47
N GLU A 183 -10.53 5.93 -39.27
CA GLU A 183 -10.55 7.25 -38.66
C GLU A 183 -9.16 7.67 -38.26
N THR A 184 -8.93 8.98 -38.20
CA THR A 184 -7.66 9.52 -37.71
C THR A 184 -7.41 9.08 -36.28
N LEU A 185 -8.39 9.13 -35.38
CA LEU A 185 -8.24 8.64 -34.01
C LEU A 185 -9.60 8.27 -33.39
N GLY A 186 -10.13 7.10 -33.77
CA GLY A 186 -11.32 6.52 -33.14
C GLY A 186 -10.94 5.43 -32.14
N LEU A 187 -10.94 5.73 -30.84
CA LEU A 187 -10.68 4.74 -29.79
C LEU A 187 -12.00 4.10 -29.36
N VAL A 188 -12.08 2.77 -29.40
CA VAL A 188 -13.27 2.01 -28.96
C VAL A 188 -12.89 0.92 -27.97
N THR A 189 -13.86 0.49 -27.17
CA THR A 189 -13.71 -0.66 -26.26
C THR A 189 -13.81 -1.97 -27.03
N THR A 190 -13.07 -3.00 -26.61
CA THR A 190 -13.15 -4.36 -27.17
C THR A 190 -14.03 -5.29 -26.34
N ARG A 191 -14.33 -4.89 -25.10
CA ARG A 191 -15.14 -5.61 -24.12
C ARG A 191 -15.77 -4.63 -23.13
N PRO A 192 -16.83 -5.03 -22.40
CA PRO A 192 -17.30 -4.27 -21.25
C PRO A 192 -16.17 -4.08 -20.24
N LEU A 193 -16.12 -2.86 -19.69
CA LEU A 193 -15.22 -2.48 -18.61
C LEU A 193 -15.99 -2.53 -17.29
N ASP A 194 -15.23 -2.66 -16.21
CA ASP A 194 -15.71 -2.77 -14.84
C ASP A 194 -14.79 -1.87 -14.01
N ARG A 195 -15.36 -0.83 -13.41
CA ARG A 195 -14.64 0.22 -12.69
C ARG A 195 -14.15 -0.31 -11.34
N GLU A 196 -14.92 -1.14 -10.65
CA GLU A 196 -14.56 -1.80 -9.38
C GLU A 196 -13.31 -2.66 -9.57
N HIS A 197 -13.20 -3.32 -10.73
CA HIS A 197 -11.98 -4.06 -11.09
C HIS A 197 -10.84 -3.15 -11.53
N ARG A 198 -11.11 -2.14 -12.38
CA ARG A 198 -10.11 -1.20 -12.87
C ARG A 198 -10.71 0.17 -13.21
N PRO A 199 -10.45 1.20 -12.39
CA PRO A 199 -11.07 2.51 -12.58
C PRO A 199 -10.43 3.35 -13.70
N SER A 200 -9.23 3.00 -14.17
CA SER A 200 -8.54 3.77 -15.20
C SER A 200 -7.48 2.99 -15.98
N TYR A 201 -7.13 3.52 -17.15
CA TYR A 201 -6.12 2.98 -18.04
C TYR A 201 -5.13 4.06 -18.48
N ARG A 202 -3.84 3.70 -18.53
CA ARG A 202 -2.76 4.55 -19.03
C ARG A 202 -2.24 3.97 -20.33
N LEU A 203 -2.83 4.40 -21.45
CA LEU A 203 -2.50 3.90 -22.78
C LEU A 203 -1.26 4.61 -23.33
N GLY A 204 -0.33 3.87 -23.90
CA GLY A 204 0.70 4.42 -24.78
C GLY A 204 0.15 4.47 -26.21
N LEU A 205 -0.01 5.67 -26.77
CA LEU A 205 -0.38 5.86 -28.15
C LEU A 205 0.85 6.24 -28.98
N GLN A 206 0.94 5.69 -30.18
CA GLN A 206 1.94 6.04 -31.18
C GLN A 206 1.24 6.54 -32.44
N ALA A 207 1.58 7.76 -32.85
CA ALA A 207 1.32 8.25 -34.19
C ALA A 207 2.50 7.88 -35.09
N SER A 208 2.20 7.44 -36.31
CA SER A 208 3.18 7.08 -37.32
C SER A 208 2.75 7.67 -38.66
N ASP A 209 3.71 8.19 -39.41
CA ASP A 209 3.44 8.58 -40.80
C ASP A 209 3.11 7.36 -41.67
N ALA A 210 2.62 7.63 -42.90
CA ALA A 210 2.17 6.58 -43.81
C ALA A 210 3.28 5.57 -44.19
N ARG A 211 4.54 6.01 -44.15
CA ARG A 211 5.72 5.18 -44.48
C ARG A 211 6.29 4.45 -43.27
N GLY A 212 5.82 4.74 -42.06
CA GLY A 212 6.34 4.16 -40.84
C GLY A 212 7.72 4.68 -40.41
N ILE A 213 8.18 5.78 -41.01
CA ILE A 213 9.51 6.39 -40.86
C ILE A 213 9.51 7.27 -39.61
N ASP A 214 8.62 8.25 -39.57
CA ASP A 214 8.51 9.16 -38.45
C ASP A 214 7.41 8.73 -37.49
N ARG A 215 7.69 8.82 -36.19
CA ARG A 215 6.82 8.34 -35.12
C ARG A 215 6.90 9.25 -33.89
N ALA A 216 5.74 9.55 -33.34
CA ALA A 216 5.59 10.25 -32.07
C ALA A 216 4.81 9.37 -31.09
N ASN A 217 5.15 9.45 -29.80
CA ASN A 217 4.45 8.73 -28.74
C ASN A 217 3.83 9.71 -27.74
N VAL A 218 2.69 9.34 -27.16
CA VAL A 218 2.02 10.08 -26.09
C VAL A 218 1.35 9.12 -25.12
N LYS A 219 1.16 9.54 -23.87
CA LYS A 219 0.37 8.80 -22.89
C LYS A 219 -1.05 9.34 -22.85
N LEU A 220 -2.06 8.46 -22.94
CA LEU A 220 -3.47 8.80 -22.80
C LEU A 220 -4.01 8.18 -21.52
N PHE A 221 -4.58 9.01 -20.64
CA PHE A 221 -5.28 8.56 -19.44
C PHE A 221 -6.77 8.46 -19.71
N VAL A 222 -7.31 7.24 -19.63
CA VAL A 222 -8.73 6.94 -19.81
C VAL A 222 -9.35 6.63 -18.46
N GLU A 223 -10.33 7.43 -18.06
CA GLU A 223 -11.15 7.25 -16.87
C GLU A 223 -12.36 6.37 -17.20
N VAL A 224 -12.59 5.34 -16.39
CA VAL A 224 -13.81 4.53 -16.45
C VAL A 224 -14.84 5.20 -15.54
N GLU A 225 -15.90 5.72 -16.14
CA GLU A 225 -16.99 6.36 -15.42
C GLU A 225 -17.91 5.30 -14.79
N ASP A 226 -18.26 5.59 -13.55
CA ASP A 226 -19.08 4.77 -12.69
C ASP A 226 -20.54 4.69 -13.19
N VAL A 227 -21.12 3.50 -13.13
CA VAL A 227 -22.53 3.20 -13.39
C VAL A 227 -23.07 2.45 -12.17
N ASN A 228 -24.30 2.78 -11.74
CA ASN A 228 -24.94 2.11 -10.60
C ASN A 228 -25.27 0.63 -10.90
N ASP A 229 -24.27 -0.23 -10.83
CA ASP A 229 -24.34 -1.63 -11.23
C ASP A 229 -24.20 -2.62 -10.05
N ASN A 230 -23.78 -2.11 -8.88
CA ASN A 230 -23.77 -2.84 -7.63
C ASN A 230 -24.95 -2.46 -6.74
N SER A 231 -25.33 -3.38 -5.85
CA SER A 231 -26.35 -3.12 -4.83
C SER A 231 -25.68 -3.15 -3.47
N PRO A 232 -26.16 -2.41 -2.46
CA PRO A 232 -25.57 -2.48 -1.13
C PRO A 232 -25.60 -3.91 -0.59
N GLN A 233 -24.55 -4.30 0.12
CA GLN A 233 -24.40 -5.62 0.70
C GLN A 233 -24.15 -5.51 2.21
N PHE A 234 -25.00 -6.14 3.00
CA PHE A 234 -24.79 -6.28 4.44
C PHE A 234 -23.55 -7.14 4.74
N ASP A 235 -22.83 -6.78 5.80
CA ASP A 235 -21.70 -7.57 6.30
C ASP A 235 -22.17 -8.97 6.72
N ASP A 236 -23.33 -9.04 7.39
CA ASP A 236 -23.93 -10.28 7.86
C ASP A 236 -25.35 -10.47 7.30
N LYS A 237 -25.66 -11.74 6.98
CA LYS A 237 -27.03 -12.16 6.63
C LYS A 237 -27.96 -12.15 7.84
N VAL A 238 -27.38 -12.30 9.04
CA VAL A 238 -28.10 -12.41 10.30
C VAL A 238 -27.33 -11.66 11.39
N TYR A 239 -27.97 -10.66 11.99
CA TYR A 239 -27.49 -9.99 13.19
C TYR A 239 -28.27 -10.49 14.40
N ARG A 240 -27.58 -10.69 15.53
CA ARG A 240 -28.21 -11.04 16.81
C ARG A 240 -27.75 -10.06 17.88
N PHE A 241 -28.70 -9.44 18.57
CA PHE A 241 -28.44 -8.58 19.70
C PHE A 241 -29.18 -9.14 20.92
N SER A 242 -28.41 -9.52 21.93
CA SER A 242 -28.94 -9.91 23.24
C SER A 242 -28.79 -8.73 24.19
N LEU A 243 -29.90 -8.34 24.79
CA LEU A 243 -30.06 -7.10 25.53
C LEU A 243 -30.46 -7.46 26.96
N GLY A 244 -29.53 -7.31 27.89
CA GLY A 244 -29.77 -7.48 29.32
C GLY A 244 -30.27 -6.20 29.97
N LYS A 245 -31.31 -6.30 30.79
CA LYS A 245 -31.67 -5.25 31.76
C LYS A 245 -31.43 -5.75 33.18
N ILE A 246 -31.03 -4.86 34.08
CA ILE A 246 -30.93 -5.18 35.51
C ILE A 246 -32.36 -5.27 36.08
N ASN A 247 -32.59 -6.24 36.96
CA ASN A 247 -33.87 -6.39 37.67
C ASN A 247 -34.39 -5.05 38.22
N GLY A 248 -35.63 -4.70 37.88
CA GLY A 248 -36.29 -3.46 38.32
C GLY A 248 -36.03 -2.22 37.45
N THR A 249 -35.23 -2.31 36.39
CA THR A 249 -35.09 -1.22 35.41
C THR A 249 -36.01 -1.41 34.21
N GLU A 250 -36.59 -0.31 33.73
CA GLU A 250 -37.35 -0.29 32.48
C GLU A 250 -36.42 0.01 31.29
N TRP A 251 -36.74 -0.56 30.13
CA TRP A 251 -36.03 -0.23 28.91
C TRP A 251 -36.34 1.21 28.51
N GLN A 252 -35.30 2.03 28.37
CA GLN A 252 -35.49 3.41 27.94
C GLN A 252 -35.92 3.46 26.47
N ARG A 253 -36.98 4.23 26.20
CA ARG A 253 -37.37 4.53 24.82
C ARG A 253 -36.20 5.21 24.10
N PHE A 254 -35.97 4.81 22.86
CA PHE A 254 -34.84 5.18 22.01
C PHE A 254 -33.47 4.67 22.49
N ALA A 255 -33.43 3.68 23.40
CA ALA A 255 -32.20 2.95 23.68
C ALA A 255 -31.66 2.27 22.42
N LYS A 256 -30.33 2.30 22.26
CA LYS A 256 -29.64 1.66 21.14
C LYS A 256 -29.59 0.15 21.37
N LEU A 257 -30.25 -0.59 20.47
CA LEU A 257 -30.33 -2.06 20.50
C LEU A 257 -29.17 -2.71 19.76
N GLY A 258 -28.69 -2.06 18.71
CA GLY A 258 -27.67 -2.62 17.85
C GLY A 258 -27.40 -1.73 16.65
N LYS A 259 -26.52 -2.19 15.77
CA LYS A 259 -26.19 -1.50 14.52
C LYS A 259 -25.94 -2.52 13.43
N VAL A 260 -26.58 -2.34 12.28
CA VAL A 260 -26.27 -3.08 11.06
C VAL A 260 -25.35 -2.27 10.17
N HIS A 261 -24.61 -2.94 9.30
CA HIS A 261 -23.74 -2.28 8.34
C HIS A 261 -23.84 -2.95 6.97
N ALA A 262 -23.87 -2.12 5.93
CA ALA A 262 -23.83 -2.52 4.55
C ALA A 262 -22.91 -1.57 3.77
N THR A 263 -22.27 -2.12 2.76
CA THR A 263 -21.34 -1.42 1.86
C THR A 263 -21.79 -1.55 0.42
N ASP A 264 -21.58 -0.53 -0.38
CA ASP A 264 -21.83 -0.55 -1.82
C ASP A 264 -20.49 -0.47 -2.57
N ALA A 265 -20.30 -1.34 -3.57
CA ALA A 265 -19.05 -1.41 -4.32
C ALA A 265 -18.85 -0.20 -5.26
N ASP A 266 -19.94 0.49 -5.64
CA ASP A 266 -19.91 1.71 -6.45
C ASP A 266 -19.42 2.92 -5.63
N GLY A 267 -19.13 2.72 -4.34
CA GLY A 267 -18.72 3.77 -3.41
C GLY A 267 -19.87 4.66 -2.94
N ASP A 268 -21.11 4.20 -3.12
CA ASP A 268 -22.30 4.96 -2.78
C ASP A 268 -22.59 5.05 -1.29
N LYS A 269 -23.30 6.13 -0.94
CA LYS A 269 -23.88 6.26 0.40
C LYS A 269 -25.07 5.32 0.52
N VAL A 270 -25.07 4.54 1.60
CA VAL A 270 -26.10 3.55 1.89
C VAL A 270 -27.07 4.08 2.93
N ALA A 271 -28.37 3.91 2.67
CA ALA A 271 -29.44 4.17 3.62
C ALA A 271 -30.19 2.89 4.01
N TYR A 272 -30.61 2.82 5.27
CA TYR A 272 -31.25 1.64 5.84
C TYR A 272 -32.74 1.89 6.11
N ARG A 273 -33.55 0.85 5.95
CA ARG A 273 -34.97 0.85 6.32
C ARG A 273 -35.42 -0.52 6.78
N LEU A 274 -36.46 -0.55 7.60
CA LEU A 274 -37.15 -1.80 7.90
C LEU A 274 -37.99 -2.20 6.69
N ALA A 275 -37.96 -3.48 6.31
CA ALA A 275 -38.81 -4.02 5.25
C ALA A 275 -40.29 -3.98 5.64
N THR A 276 -40.56 -4.22 6.93
CA THR A 276 -41.88 -4.17 7.53
C THR A 276 -41.86 -3.18 8.68
N HIS A 277 -42.85 -2.28 8.74
CA HIS A 277 -43.00 -1.38 9.87
C HIS A 277 -43.29 -2.17 11.16
N THR A 278 -42.66 -1.78 12.27
CA THR A 278 -42.90 -2.35 13.59
C THR A 278 -43.04 -1.25 14.62
N SER A 279 -43.86 -1.45 15.66
CA SER A 279 -43.91 -0.55 16.82
C SER A 279 -42.77 -0.77 17.81
N MET A 280 -42.10 -1.93 17.72
CA MET A 280 -41.05 -2.35 18.64
C MET A 280 -39.75 -1.59 18.45
N ALA A 281 -39.31 -1.41 17.20
CA ALA A 281 -38.05 -0.77 16.89
C ALA A 281 -38.13 0.08 15.63
N ILE A 282 -37.26 1.07 15.56
CA ILE A 282 -36.97 1.87 14.38
C ILE A 282 -35.50 1.72 14.00
N ILE A 283 -35.17 1.98 12.74
CA ILE A 283 -33.79 2.04 12.28
C ILE A 283 -33.48 3.46 11.81
N VAL A 284 -32.31 3.96 12.20
CA VAL A 284 -31.80 5.26 11.77
C VAL A 284 -31.25 5.11 10.34
N PRO A 285 -31.85 5.78 9.33
CA PRO A 285 -31.52 5.49 7.93
C PRO A 285 -30.08 5.76 7.54
N GLN A 286 -29.39 6.70 8.17
CA GLN A 286 -28.02 7.09 7.79
C GLN A 286 -26.94 6.27 8.52
N THR A 287 -27.26 5.70 9.69
CA THR A 287 -26.27 5.03 10.53
C THR A 287 -26.49 3.52 10.63
N GLY A 288 -27.69 3.03 10.34
CA GLY A 288 -28.05 1.61 10.55
C GLY A 288 -28.23 1.27 12.03
N GLU A 289 -28.28 2.26 12.92
CA GLU A 289 -28.55 2.03 14.35
C GLU A 289 -30.02 1.69 14.57
N ILE A 290 -30.26 0.65 15.37
CA ILE A 290 -31.59 0.19 15.71
C ILE A 290 -31.93 0.73 17.10
N LEU A 291 -33.05 1.43 17.21
CA LEU A 291 -33.52 2.08 18.43
C LEU A 291 -34.83 1.46 18.88
N LEU A 292 -34.96 1.26 20.20
CA LEU A 292 -36.18 0.76 20.81
C LEU A 292 -37.29 1.82 20.80
N THR A 293 -38.52 1.45 20.48
CA THR A 293 -39.67 2.37 20.54
C THR A 293 -40.87 1.85 21.31
N GLY A 294 -41.01 0.52 21.44
CA GLY A 294 -42.07 -0.13 22.21
C GLY A 294 -41.53 -0.86 23.44
N ASP A 295 -42.44 -1.47 24.19
CA ASP A 295 -42.11 -2.20 25.42
C ASP A 295 -41.84 -3.68 25.10
N PRO A 296 -40.60 -4.17 25.27
CA PRO A 296 -40.26 -5.54 24.91
C PRO A 296 -40.73 -6.53 25.99
N ALA A 297 -41.28 -7.65 25.53
CA ALA A 297 -41.51 -8.83 26.36
C ALA A 297 -40.17 -9.53 26.61
N LEU A 298 -39.98 -9.98 27.85
CA LEU A 298 -38.78 -10.72 28.24
C LEU A 298 -38.76 -12.12 27.64
N ASN A 299 -37.56 -12.64 27.41
CA ASN A 299 -37.29 -13.97 26.86
C ASN A 299 -38.05 -14.22 25.54
N THR A 300 -38.32 -13.15 24.79
CA THR A 300 -39.01 -13.17 23.51
C THR A 300 -38.06 -12.70 22.43
N GLU A 301 -37.88 -13.50 21.38
CA GLU A 301 -37.06 -13.15 20.22
C GLU A 301 -37.90 -12.36 19.22
N TYR A 302 -37.50 -11.11 18.95
CA TYR A 302 -38.11 -10.29 17.91
C TYR A 302 -37.28 -10.35 16.64
N GLN A 303 -37.92 -10.68 15.52
CA GLN A 303 -37.28 -10.69 14.22
C GLN A 303 -37.65 -9.43 13.42
N LEU A 304 -36.63 -8.66 13.06
CA LEU A 304 -36.73 -7.58 12.09
C LEU A 304 -36.10 -7.99 10.76
N THR A 305 -36.62 -7.46 9.66
CA THR A 305 -36.00 -7.59 8.34
C THR A 305 -35.57 -6.21 7.88
N VAL A 306 -34.28 -6.05 7.60
CA VAL A 306 -33.68 -4.76 7.23
C VAL A 306 -33.24 -4.81 5.77
N ILE A 307 -33.50 -3.73 5.04
CA ILE A 307 -33.07 -3.53 3.65
C ILE A 307 -32.19 -2.29 3.62
N ALA A 308 -31.06 -2.40 2.93
CA ALA A 308 -30.19 -1.29 2.59
C ALA A 308 -30.45 -0.88 1.13
N HIS A 309 -30.32 0.41 0.82
CA HIS A 309 -30.45 0.94 -0.53
C HIS A 309 -29.45 2.07 -0.75
N ASP A 310 -28.96 2.22 -1.96
CA ASP A 310 -28.14 3.37 -2.33
C ASP A 310 -28.97 4.67 -2.34
N LEU A 311 -28.31 5.82 -2.54
CA LEU A 311 -28.97 7.12 -2.68
C LEU A 311 -29.02 7.63 -4.13
N ARG A 312 -28.85 6.74 -5.12
CA ARG A 312 -28.87 7.09 -6.55
C ARG A 312 -30.26 6.97 -7.14
N VAL A 313 -30.39 7.44 -8.39
CA VAL A 313 -31.63 7.37 -9.18
C VAL A 313 -31.33 6.75 -10.54
N PRO A 314 -31.89 5.57 -10.88
CA PRO A 314 -32.68 4.69 -10.02
C PRO A 314 -31.85 4.10 -8.87
N SER A 315 -32.50 3.85 -7.73
CA SER A 315 -31.86 3.26 -6.56
C SER A 315 -31.89 1.73 -6.62
N ARG A 316 -30.86 1.09 -6.08
CA ARG A 316 -30.74 -0.37 -5.96
C ARG A 316 -30.80 -0.79 -4.51
N GLU A 317 -31.53 -1.88 -4.27
CA GLU A 317 -31.74 -2.44 -2.94
C GLU A 317 -30.84 -3.67 -2.70
N SER A 318 -30.45 -3.84 -1.45
CA SER A 318 -29.73 -5.00 -0.97
C SER A 318 -30.63 -6.23 -0.90
N LYS A 319 -30.02 -7.41 -0.82
CA LYS A 319 -30.72 -8.56 -0.24
C LYS A 319 -31.08 -8.25 1.22
N PRO A 320 -32.26 -8.66 1.71
CA PRO A 320 -32.66 -8.38 3.08
C PRO A 320 -31.76 -9.12 4.09
N SER A 321 -31.42 -8.46 5.19
CA SER A 321 -30.75 -9.07 6.34
C SER A 321 -31.73 -9.22 7.50
N ARG A 322 -31.59 -10.30 8.29
CA ARG A 322 -32.45 -10.59 9.44
C ARG A 322 -31.77 -10.11 10.72
N VAL A 323 -32.50 -9.42 11.57
CA VAL A 323 -32.01 -8.99 12.88
C VAL A 323 -32.87 -9.65 13.95
N PHE A 324 -32.25 -10.38 14.87
CA PHE A 324 -32.90 -10.95 16.04
C PHE A 324 -32.55 -10.13 17.27
N LEU A 325 -33.58 -9.71 18.01
CA LEU A 325 -33.46 -8.98 19.26
C LEU A 325 -34.00 -9.87 20.38
N GLU A 326 -33.16 -10.16 21.35
CA GLU A 326 -33.52 -10.95 22.52
C GLU A 326 -33.38 -10.07 23.76
N PHE A 327 -34.43 -9.96 24.57
CA PHE A 327 -34.45 -9.15 25.77
C PHE A 327 -34.47 -10.06 26.99
N ASN A 328 -33.40 -10.02 27.77
CA ASN A 328 -33.18 -10.89 28.92
C ASN A 328 -33.14 -10.08 30.21
N GLU A 329 -33.58 -10.68 31.31
CA GLU A 329 -33.33 -10.17 32.66
C GLU A 329 -31.96 -10.66 33.12
N GLU A 330 -31.08 -9.71 33.43
CA GLU A 330 -29.84 -10.01 34.14
C GLU A 330 -30.15 -10.01 35.64
N GLU A 331 -29.94 -11.16 36.29
CA GLU A 331 -29.92 -11.23 37.75
C GLU A 331 -28.76 -10.36 38.27
N GLU A 332 -29.06 -9.51 39.24
CA GLU A 332 -28.06 -8.71 39.94
C GLU A 332 -27.20 -9.64 40.81
N ASN A 333 -26.23 -10.33 40.20
CA ASN A 333 -25.11 -10.88 40.96
C ASN A 333 -24.26 -9.70 41.40
N SER A 334 -24.67 -9.08 42.50
CA SER A 334 -24.00 -7.96 43.14
C SER A 334 -22.69 -8.42 43.80
N ILE A 335 -21.73 -8.92 43.02
CA ILE A 335 -20.33 -8.71 43.36
C ILE A 335 -20.09 -7.26 42.96
N HIS A 336 -20.04 -6.37 43.95
CA HIS A 336 -19.68 -4.96 43.77
C HIS A 336 -18.25 -4.84 43.20
N ARG A 337 -18.06 -5.13 41.92
CA ARG A 337 -16.84 -4.82 41.20
C ARG A 337 -16.94 -3.36 40.79
N ILE A 338 -16.70 -2.50 41.77
CA ILE A 338 -16.41 -1.09 41.54
C ILE A 338 -15.11 -1.05 40.73
N GLU A 339 -15.22 -1.03 39.41
CA GLU A 339 -14.12 -0.62 38.53
C GLU A 339 -13.92 0.88 38.67
N LYS A 340 -13.29 1.28 39.77
CA LYS A 340 -12.56 2.55 39.79
C LYS A 340 -11.51 2.44 38.69
N ARG A 341 -11.80 3.06 37.53
CA ARG A 341 -10.76 3.44 36.57
C ARG A 341 -9.73 4.26 37.32
N ARG A 342 -8.66 3.60 37.77
CA ARG A 342 -7.49 4.30 38.28
C ARG A 342 -6.66 4.66 37.07
N VAL A 343 -6.82 5.91 36.66
CA VAL A 343 -5.70 6.74 36.18
C VAL A 343 -4.45 6.32 36.95
N THR A 344 -3.36 6.05 36.24
CA THR A 344 -2.06 5.64 36.81
C THR A 344 -1.57 6.62 37.86
N ARG A 345 -1.98 6.37 39.10
CA ARG A 345 -1.28 6.80 40.30
C ARG A 345 -1.49 5.68 41.31
N ALA A 346 -0.50 4.80 41.42
CA ALA A 346 -0.48 3.75 42.43
C ALA A 346 -0.56 4.41 43.81
N VAL A 347 -1.74 4.39 44.43
CA VAL A 347 -1.89 4.64 45.87
C VAL A 347 -2.70 3.45 46.38
N ARG A 348 -1.96 2.44 46.83
CA ARG A 348 -2.53 1.25 47.48
C ARG A 348 -2.89 1.61 48.93
N PRO A 349 -3.90 0.98 49.56
CA PRO A 349 -4.27 1.31 50.93
C PRO A 349 -3.11 1.00 51.88
N THR A 350 -2.64 2.01 52.62
CA THR A 350 -1.74 1.83 53.78
C THR A 350 -2.59 1.27 54.92
N LYS A 351 -2.21 0.10 55.48
CA LYS A 351 -2.79 -0.36 56.75
C LYS A 351 -1.84 0.15 57.83
N ARG A 352 -2.27 1.20 58.56
CA ARG A 352 -1.55 1.71 59.73
C ARG A 352 -1.91 0.84 60.92
N ILE A 353 -0.91 0.37 61.65
CA ILE A 353 -1.11 -0.46 62.83
C ILE A 353 -0.39 0.21 63.99
N GLU A 354 -1.08 0.25 65.12
CA GLU A 354 -0.57 0.87 66.35
C GLU A 354 -0.10 -0.22 67.31
N PHE A 355 1.07 0.00 67.90
CA PHE A 355 1.71 -0.91 68.84
C PHE A 355 2.01 -0.19 70.14
N THR A 356 2.09 -0.95 71.24
CA THR A 356 2.51 -0.41 72.53
C THR A 356 4.04 -0.35 72.62
N GLU A 357 4.61 0.53 73.43
CA GLU A 357 6.07 0.66 73.58
C GLU A 357 6.75 -0.67 74.00
N SER A 358 6.01 -1.54 74.69
CA SER A 358 6.47 -2.87 75.13
C SER A 358 6.65 -3.90 74.00
N ASP A 359 6.16 -3.61 72.79
CA ASP A 359 6.17 -4.54 71.67
C ASP A 359 7.50 -4.56 70.91
N GLY A 360 8.21 -3.43 70.87
CA GLY A 360 9.51 -3.27 70.20
C GLY A 360 10.74 -3.62 71.04
N GLU A 361 10.55 -3.98 72.32
CA GLU A 361 11.66 -4.16 73.26
C GLU A 361 12.36 -5.52 73.18
N GLN A 362 11.69 -6.53 72.62
CA GLN A 362 12.20 -7.90 72.52
C GLN A 362 12.39 -8.31 71.05
N GLU A 363 13.63 -8.58 70.67
CA GLU A 363 13.97 -9.08 69.33
C GLU A 363 13.32 -10.47 69.09
N GLY A 364 12.72 -10.66 67.93
CA GLY A 364 12.03 -11.88 67.53
C GLY A 364 10.55 -11.99 67.97
N LYS A 365 10.05 -11.06 68.80
CA LYS A 365 8.62 -11.02 69.20
C LYS A 365 7.73 -10.77 67.97
N ILE A 366 6.64 -11.53 67.86
CA ILE A 366 5.60 -11.26 66.84
C ILE A 366 4.76 -10.10 67.34
N VAL A 367 4.78 -9.00 66.62
CA VAL A 367 4.03 -7.79 66.98
C VAL A 367 2.71 -7.72 66.24
N PHE A 368 2.65 -8.32 65.04
CA PHE A 368 1.44 -8.31 64.23
C PHE A 368 1.32 -9.55 63.35
N GLN A 369 0.08 -9.90 63.03
CA GLN A 369 -0.22 -10.96 62.06
C GLN A 369 -0.97 -10.35 60.86
N LEU A 370 -0.37 -10.46 59.67
CA LEU A 370 -1.02 -10.06 58.43
C LEU A 370 -2.20 -10.99 58.14
N GLU A 371 -3.36 -10.40 57.91
CA GLU A 371 -4.58 -11.10 57.48
C GLU A 371 -4.37 -11.70 56.09
N LYS A 372 -4.53 -13.01 55.99
CA LYS A 372 -4.62 -13.74 54.73
C LYS A 372 -6.03 -13.62 54.18
N GLU A 373 -6.17 -13.21 52.94
CA GLU A 373 -7.46 -13.20 52.23
C GLU A 373 -7.79 -14.61 51.71
N THR A 374 -6.76 -15.42 51.46
CA THR A 374 -6.86 -16.85 51.14
C THR A 374 -5.80 -17.68 51.87
N GLU A 375 -6.10 -18.93 52.24
CA GLU A 375 -5.16 -19.79 52.99
C GLU A 375 -3.81 -20.04 52.26
N ARG A 376 -3.79 -19.85 50.94
CA ARG A 376 -2.63 -20.09 50.06
C ARG A 376 -1.73 -18.87 49.87
N GLU A 377 -2.07 -17.73 50.48
CA GLU A 377 -1.22 -16.54 50.44
C GLU A 377 0.04 -16.70 51.27
N THR A 378 1.15 -16.26 50.68
CA THR A 378 2.43 -16.09 51.36
C THR A 378 2.91 -14.65 51.27
N PHE A 379 3.57 -14.20 52.33
CA PHE A 379 4.07 -12.83 52.48
C PHE A 379 5.59 -12.77 52.46
N LYS A 380 6.14 -11.72 51.85
CA LYS A 380 7.58 -11.46 51.90
C LYS A 380 7.84 -9.96 51.95
N ILE A 381 8.69 -9.50 52.86
CA ILE A 381 9.10 -8.09 52.86
C ILE A 381 9.86 -7.80 51.56
N ARG A 382 9.48 -6.72 50.87
CA ARG A 382 9.99 -6.37 49.53
C ARG A 382 11.41 -5.81 49.62
N ASP A 383 11.61 -4.89 50.55
CA ASP A 383 12.87 -4.19 50.79
C ASP A 383 13.33 -4.52 52.21
N GLU A 384 14.62 -4.72 52.43
CA GLU A 384 15.12 -5.04 53.78
C GLU A 384 14.85 -3.86 54.73
N ASN A 385 14.13 -4.13 55.82
CA ASN A 385 13.88 -3.16 56.88
C ASN A 385 14.75 -3.52 58.11
N PRO A 386 15.43 -2.56 58.75
CA PRO A 386 16.29 -2.83 59.90
C PRO A 386 15.51 -3.19 61.17
N TRP A 387 14.24 -2.77 61.29
CA TRP A 387 13.44 -2.88 62.51
C TRP A 387 12.50 -4.08 62.52
N VAL A 388 12.01 -4.52 61.35
CA VAL A 388 11.01 -5.59 61.25
C VAL A 388 11.31 -6.58 60.12
N ALA A 389 10.87 -7.82 60.32
CA ALA A 389 10.90 -8.89 59.32
C ALA A 389 9.51 -9.53 59.19
N VAL A 390 9.18 -10.05 58.01
CA VAL A 390 7.89 -10.68 57.72
C VAL A 390 8.10 -12.12 57.30
N GLU A 391 7.48 -13.06 58.01
CA GLU A 391 7.47 -14.47 57.66
C GLU A 391 6.45 -14.78 56.55
N PRO A 392 6.63 -15.89 55.78
CA PRO A 392 5.69 -16.33 54.74
C PRO A 392 4.26 -16.54 55.23
N ASN A 393 4.07 -16.87 56.50
CA ASN A 393 2.76 -17.04 57.14
C ASN A 393 2.06 -15.69 57.42
N GLY A 394 2.74 -14.56 57.27
CA GLY A 394 2.24 -13.21 57.54
C GLY A 394 2.61 -12.65 58.91
N ALA A 395 3.39 -13.37 59.74
CA ALA A 395 3.82 -12.86 61.04
C ALA A 395 4.89 -11.78 60.87
N VAL A 396 4.67 -10.61 61.46
CA VAL A 396 5.62 -9.50 61.51
C VAL A 396 6.37 -9.56 62.83
N ARG A 397 7.69 -9.70 62.76
CA ARG A 397 8.58 -9.79 63.92
C ARG A 397 9.48 -8.58 64.04
N VAL A 398 9.83 -8.25 65.29
CA VAL A 398 10.90 -7.29 65.59
C VAL A 398 12.24 -7.90 65.19
N LYS A 399 12.93 -7.28 64.24
CA LYS A 399 14.26 -7.72 63.75
C LYS A 399 15.41 -7.10 64.54
N LYS A 400 15.24 -5.87 65.03
CA LYS A 400 16.15 -5.16 65.92
C LYS A 400 15.30 -4.42 66.94
N LYS A 401 15.71 -4.40 68.21
CA LYS A 401 15.04 -3.59 69.25
C LYS A 401 14.88 -2.16 68.74
N TRP A 402 13.67 -1.62 68.83
CA TRP A 402 13.35 -0.31 68.29
C TRP A 402 14.08 0.79 69.08
N ASP A 403 14.91 1.57 68.39
CA ASP A 403 15.58 2.73 68.95
C ASP A 403 14.79 3.99 68.60
N TYR A 404 14.15 4.58 69.60
CA TYR A 404 13.19 5.66 69.42
C TYR A 404 13.85 7.01 69.07
N GLU A 405 15.16 7.14 69.23
CA GLU A 405 15.90 8.33 68.77
C GLU A 405 16.22 8.22 67.26
N GLU A 406 16.40 7.00 66.73
CA GLU A 406 16.69 6.74 65.31
C GLU A 406 15.43 6.72 64.42
N LEU A 407 14.23 6.50 64.99
CA LEU A 407 12.95 6.37 64.26
C LEU A 407 12.33 7.70 63.79
N GLY A 408 13.01 8.82 64.01
CA GLY A 408 12.57 10.15 63.59
C GLY A 408 11.40 10.71 64.42
N PRO A 409 10.97 11.96 64.15
CA PRO A 409 10.02 12.69 65.00
C PRO A 409 8.61 12.08 65.02
N GLU A 410 8.23 11.35 63.98
CA GLU A 410 6.92 10.69 63.87
C GLU A 410 6.91 9.28 64.50
N LYS A 411 8.10 8.76 64.86
CA LYS A 411 8.30 7.42 65.46
C LYS A 411 7.58 6.30 64.70
N THR A 412 7.63 6.34 63.37
CA THR A 412 6.95 5.39 62.49
C THR A 412 7.93 4.48 61.75
N ILE A 413 7.52 3.23 61.51
CA ILE A 413 8.26 2.27 60.68
C ILE A 413 7.43 1.96 59.44
N ASP A 414 7.94 2.36 58.27
CA ASP A 414 7.34 2.08 56.98
C ASP A 414 8.04 0.91 56.28
N PHE A 415 7.26 -0.04 55.75
CA PHE A 415 7.78 -1.12 54.92
C PHE A 415 6.77 -1.65 53.92
N TRP A 416 7.28 -2.29 52.87
CA TRP A 416 6.47 -2.92 51.83
C TRP A 416 6.48 -4.43 51.97
N VAL A 417 5.30 -5.03 51.90
CA VAL A 417 5.14 -6.49 51.85
C VAL A 417 4.60 -6.90 50.49
N THR A 418 5.21 -7.91 49.87
CA THR A 418 4.73 -8.58 48.67
C THR A 418 3.88 -9.78 49.08
N ILE A 419 2.71 -9.91 48.48
CA ILE A 419 1.75 -11.00 48.72
C ILE A 419 1.70 -11.84 47.45
N THR A 420 1.94 -13.13 47.58
CA THR A 420 1.91 -14.09 46.47
C THR A 420 0.89 -15.18 46.76
N ASN A 421 -0.07 -15.39 45.84
CA ASN A 421 -1.04 -16.48 45.92
C ASN A 421 -0.60 -17.62 44.99
N ALA A 422 -0.43 -18.83 45.53
CA ALA A 422 -0.08 -20.01 44.74
C ALA A 422 -1.37 -20.62 44.14
N GLY A 423 -1.58 -20.40 42.83
CA GLY A 423 -2.72 -20.90 42.07
C GLY A 423 -2.84 -22.43 42.06
N VAL A 424 -4.06 -22.93 41.91
CA VAL A 424 -4.39 -24.36 41.81
C VAL A 424 -3.84 -24.90 40.49
N GLY A 425 -2.91 -25.85 40.56
CA GLY A 425 -2.48 -26.62 39.39
C GLY A 425 -3.61 -27.51 38.89
N GLY A 426 -4.11 -27.22 37.68
CA GLY A 426 -5.11 -28.03 36.99
C GLY A 426 -5.37 -27.56 35.56
N GLY A 427 -4.46 -27.88 34.64
CA GLY A 427 -4.75 -27.97 33.21
C GLY A 427 -4.72 -26.69 32.38
N LEU A 428 -3.56 -26.42 31.76
CA LEU A 428 -3.37 -25.68 30.50
C LEU A 428 -4.10 -24.34 30.33
N GLU A 429 -3.77 -23.37 31.17
CA GLU A 429 -3.62 -21.97 30.76
C GLU A 429 -2.63 -21.30 31.72
N GLN A 430 -1.80 -20.38 31.22
CA GLN A 430 -0.74 -19.74 32.02
C GLN A 430 -1.36 -18.82 33.10
N ASP A 431 -1.70 -19.38 34.26
CA ASP A 431 -2.00 -18.60 35.45
C ASP A 431 -0.69 -17.99 35.98
N VAL A 432 -0.44 -16.75 35.57
CA VAL A 432 0.62 -15.92 36.12
C VAL A 432 0.31 -15.71 37.60
N PRO A 433 1.21 -16.06 38.55
CA PRO A 433 0.95 -15.83 39.97
C PRO A 433 0.69 -14.35 40.21
N PHE A 434 -0.49 -14.04 40.76
CA PHE A 434 -0.83 -12.67 41.09
C PHE A 434 0.05 -12.21 42.25
N SER A 435 0.88 -11.18 42.00
CA SER A 435 1.73 -10.58 43.02
C SER A 435 1.23 -9.18 43.34
N GLY A 436 0.74 -9.02 44.57
CA GLY A 436 0.37 -7.72 45.13
C GLY A 436 1.51 -7.18 45.99
N SER A 437 1.53 -5.87 46.25
CA SER A 437 2.39 -5.33 47.31
C SER A 437 1.62 -4.29 48.12
N ARG A 438 1.78 -4.27 49.44
CA ARG A 438 1.06 -3.38 50.37
C ARG A 438 2.09 -2.58 51.17
N ARG A 439 1.88 -1.26 51.30
CA ARG A 439 2.67 -0.43 52.25
C ARG A 439 2.03 -0.60 53.61
N MET A 440 2.86 -0.89 54.59
CA MET A 440 2.50 -0.97 55.99
C MET A 440 3.24 0.15 56.71
N GLU A 441 2.53 0.83 57.59
CA GLU A 441 3.07 1.89 58.43
C GLU A 441 2.76 1.51 59.87
N CYS A 442 3.78 1.45 60.71
CA CYS A 442 3.62 1.19 62.13
C CYS A 442 3.88 2.51 62.87
N GLY A 443 3.00 2.95 63.76
CA GLY A 443 3.17 4.20 64.51
C GLY A 443 2.44 4.19 65.85
N TYR A 444 2.65 5.20 66.70
CA TYR A 444 2.02 5.31 68.02
C TYR A 444 0.91 6.38 68.03
N GLU A 445 -0.12 6.19 68.86
CA GLU A 445 -1.11 7.23 69.19
C GLU A 445 -0.98 7.64 70.67
N THR A 446 -0.79 8.94 70.92
CA THR A 446 -0.78 9.51 72.28
C THR A 446 -2.22 9.71 72.76
N ASP A 447 -2.62 8.91 73.75
CA ASP A 447 -3.93 9.01 74.39
C ASP A 447 -4.11 10.40 75.01
N THR A 448 -4.99 11.23 74.44
CA THR A 448 -5.37 12.54 75.00
C THR A 448 -6.89 12.62 75.12
N THR A 449 -7.39 12.15 76.26
CA THR A 449 -8.76 12.42 76.70
C THR A 449 -8.85 13.76 77.45
N ARG A 450 -9.88 14.53 77.07
CA ARG A 450 -10.26 15.90 77.45
C ARG A 450 -10.48 16.11 78.96
N LEU A 451 -10.35 17.37 79.43
CA LEU A 451 -11.44 18.15 80.06
C LEU A 451 -11.07 19.63 80.38
N ASN A 452 -11.81 20.53 79.73
CA ASN A 452 -12.45 21.82 80.14
C ASN A 452 -11.74 22.92 80.96
N ASP A 453 -11.92 24.14 80.43
CA ASP A 453 -12.30 25.43 81.04
C ASP A 453 -11.94 25.73 82.51
N SER A 454 -11.23 26.84 82.72
CA SER A 454 -11.75 27.96 83.51
C SER A 454 -10.82 29.19 83.48
N SER A 455 -11.45 30.35 83.20
CA SER A 455 -11.01 31.75 83.36
C SER A 455 -10.24 32.41 82.22
#